data_AF-A0AA43I0S5-F1
#
_entry.id   AF-A0AA43I0S5-F1
#
_cell.length_a   1.000
_cell.length_b   1.000
_cell.length_c   1.000
_cell.angle_alpha   90.00
_cell.angle_beta   90.00
_cell.angle_gamma   90.00
#
_symmetry.space_group_name_H-M   'P 1'
#
loop_
_entity.id
_entity.type
_entity.pdbx_description
1 polymer ?
#
loop_
_entity_poly.entity_id
_entity_poly.type
_entity_poly.pdbx_seq_one_letter_code
_entity_poly.pdbx_strand_id
1 'polypeptide(L)'
;MMSTRIKELCKEKGVTISSIAEQIGTTQTSLSRALGENGNPTLDTLQKIATALGVSMSDLFEQPAKDVVNCPHCGGKIKIGKE
;
A
#
# COMPACT_ATOMS: atom_id res chain seq x y z
N MET A 1 3.22 -2.86 -8.58
CA MET A 1 3.93 -3.68 -7.56
C MET A 1 3.79 -3.03 -6.18
N MET A 2 3.18 -3.70 -5.19
CA MET A 2 2.99 -3.16 -3.83
C MET A 2 4.31 -2.82 -3.12
N SER A 3 5.39 -3.56 -3.43
CA SER A 3 6.73 -3.39 -2.86
C SER A 3 7.31 -1.98 -3.08
N THR A 4 6.98 -1.35 -4.20
CA THR A 4 7.46 -0.01 -4.55
C THR A 4 6.71 1.04 -3.76
N ARG A 5 5.38 0.91 -3.67
CA ARG A 5 4.51 1.90 -3.01
C ARG A 5 4.84 2.05 -1.52
N ILE A 6 5.08 0.94 -0.83
CA ILE A 6 5.40 0.97 0.60
C ILE A 6 6.78 1.59 0.86
N LYS A 7 7.75 1.35 -0.01
CA LYS A 7 9.07 2.03 0.07
C LYS A 7 8.95 3.54 -0.12
N GLU A 8 8.08 4.00 -1.02
CA GLU A 8 7.84 5.42 -1.22
C GLU A 8 7.15 6.05 -0.01
N LEU A 9 6.10 5.42 0.51
CA LEU A 9 5.39 5.88 1.70
C LEU A 9 6.31 5.94 2.93
N CYS A 10 7.20 4.96 3.10
CA CYS A 10 8.24 5.00 4.13
C CYS A 10 9.12 6.25 3.99
N LYS A 11 9.61 6.54 2.78
CA LYS A 11 10.44 7.73 2.53
C LYS A 11 9.68 9.04 2.77
N GLU A 12 8.43 9.12 2.32
CA GLU A 12 7.59 10.31 2.43
C GLU A 12 7.25 10.64 3.90
N LYS A 13 7.04 9.60 4.71
CA LYS A 13 6.73 9.71 6.14
C LYS A 13 7.98 9.76 7.04
N GLY A 14 9.18 9.55 6.48
CA GLY A 14 10.42 9.46 7.24
C GLY A 14 10.51 8.23 8.15
N VAL A 15 9.75 7.18 7.86
CA VAL A 15 9.76 5.92 8.63
C VAL A 15 10.54 4.85 7.88
N THR A 16 11.20 3.96 8.63
CA THR A 16 11.93 2.83 8.06
C THR A 16 11.09 1.56 8.08
N ILE A 17 11.32 0.71 7.08
CA ILE A 17 10.71 -0.64 7.00
C ILE A 17 10.99 -1.44 8.28
N SER A 18 12.17 -1.27 8.88
CA SER A 18 12.54 -1.91 10.14
C SER A 18 11.67 -1.42 11.31
N SER A 19 11.45 -0.11 11.43
CA SER A 19 10.59 0.46 12.48
C SER A 19 9.14 -0.05 12.37
N ILE A 20 8.61 -0.11 11.14
CA ILE A 20 7.29 -0.70 10.90
C ILE A 20 7.29 -2.18 11.28
N ALA A 21 8.31 -2.94 10.88
CA ALA A 21 8.40 -4.35 11.22
C ALA A 21 8.39 -4.57 12.74
N GLU A 22 9.17 -3.78 13.49
CA GLU A 22 9.19 -3.79 14.95
C GLU A 22 7.81 -3.43 15.54
N GLN A 23 7.15 -2.39 15.01
CA GLN A 23 5.83 -1.95 15.47
C GLN A 23 4.75 -3.01 15.30
N ILE A 24 4.84 -3.84 14.26
CA ILE A 24 3.86 -4.89 13.98
C ILE A 24 4.27 -6.27 14.54
N GLY A 25 5.42 -6.35 15.21
CA GLY A 25 5.94 -7.58 15.81
C GLY A 25 6.50 -8.57 14.79
N THR A 26 7.01 -8.09 13.65
CA THR A 26 7.67 -8.92 12.63
C THR A 26 9.12 -8.45 12.40
N THR A 27 9.89 -9.22 11.63
CA THR A 27 11.24 -8.82 11.24
C THR A 27 11.24 -8.11 9.89
N GLN A 28 12.19 -7.19 9.68
CA GLN A 28 12.36 -6.49 8.40
C GLN A 28 12.40 -7.48 7.21
N THR A 29 13.05 -8.63 7.38
CA THR A 29 13.16 -9.69 6.37
C THR A 29 11.81 -10.34 6.08
N SER A 30 11.01 -10.62 7.11
CA SER A 30 9.65 -11.15 6.97
C SER A 30 8.72 -10.14 6.33
N LEU A 31 8.80 -8.88 6.74
CA LEU A 31 8.05 -7.78 6.11
C LEU A 31 8.43 -7.65 4.64
N SER A 32 9.72 -7.65 4.33
CA SER A 32 10.20 -7.51 2.95
C SER A 32 9.82 -8.69 2.07
N ARG A 33 9.69 -9.90 2.66
CA ARG A 33 9.10 -11.07 1.97
C ARG A 33 7.60 -10.93 1.79
N ALA A 34 6.87 -10.52 2.83
CA ALA A 34 5.42 -10.32 2.81
C ALA A 34 5.00 -9.20 1.85
N LEU A 35 5.86 -8.21 1.65
CA LEU A 35 5.65 -7.11 0.69
C LEU A 35 6.32 -7.37 -0.67
N GLY A 36 7.05 -8.47 -0.82
CA GLY A 36 7.72 -8.86 -2.06
C GLY A 36 6.77 -9.50 -3.08
N GLU A 37 7.33 -9.95 -4.20
CA GLU A 37 6.59 -10.48 -5.36
C GLU A 37 5.74 -11.72 -5.06
N ASN A 38 6.13 -12.52 -4.06
CA ASN A 38 5.43 -13.73 -3.60
C ASN A 38 4.93 -13.62 -2.15
N GLY A 39 4.84 -12.40 -1.63
CA GLY A 39 4.37 -12.16 -0.27
C GLY A 39 2.86 -12.27 -0.16
N ASN A 40 2.37 -13.04 0.81
CA ASN A 40 0.96 -13.07 1.18
C ASN A 40 0.78 -12.43 2.57
N PRO A 41 0.76 -11.10 2.67
CA PRO A 41 0.56 -10.44 3.96
C PRO A 41 -0.87 -10.71 4.43
N THR A 42 -1.03 -11.06 5.70
CA THR A 42 -2.35 -11.18 6.30
C THR A 42 -3.01 -9.80 6.43
N LEU A 43 -4.35 -9.78 6.48
CA LEU A 43 -5.12 -8.54 6.64
C LEU A 43 -4.70 -7.75 7.89
N ASP A 44 -4.42 -8.44 9.00
CA ASP A 44 -3.87 -7.87 10.23
C ASP A 44 -2.52 -7.17 9.99
N THR A 45 -1.62 -7.80 9.24
CA THR A 45 -0.32 -7.24 8.90
C THR A 45 -0.48 -5.98 8.05
N LEU A 46 -1.36 -6.01 7.04
CA LEU A 46 -1.69 -4.84 6.21
C LEU A 46 -2.24 -3.68 7.04
N GLN A 47 -3.18 -3.95 7.95
CA GLN A 47 -3.78 -2.94 8.80
C GLN A 47 -2.76 -2.30 9.74
N LYS A 48 -1.88 -3.10 10.34
CA LYS A 48 -0.82 -2.59 11.21
C LYS A 48 0.21 -1.77 10.43
N ILE A 49 0.59 -2.18 9.22
CA ILE A 49 1.47 -1.40 8.34
C ILE A 49 0.81 -0.05 7.98
N ALA A 50 -0.47 -0.06 7.58
CA ALA A 50 -1.23 1.15 7.27
C ALA A 50 -1.27 2.10 8.47
N THR A 51 -1.51 1.54 9.67
CA THR A 51 -1.54 2.29 10.93
C THR A 51 -0.17 2.87 11.27
N ALA A 52 0.91 2.11 11.11
CA ALA A 52 2.28 2.58 11.35
C ALA A 52 2.71 3.70 10.39
N LEU A 53 2.23 3.65 9.14
CA LEU A 53 2.45 4.69 8.14
C LEU A 53 1.47 5.87 8.26
N GLY A 54 0.41 5.72 9.05
CA GLY A 54 -0.68 6.70 9.13
C GLY A 54 -1.35 6.93 7.77
N VAL A 55 -1.56 5.86 7.01
CA VAL A 55 -2.24 5.87 5.70
C VAL A 55 -3.39 4.86 5.70
N SER A 56 -4.26 4.95 4.70
CA SER A 56 -5.30 3.93 4.50
C SER A 56 -4.69 2.66 3.89
N MET A 57 -5.30 1.50 4.17
CA MET A 57 -4.90 0.23 3.56
C MET A 57 -4.81 0.33 2.03
N SER A 58 -5.74 1.04 1.39
CA SER A 58 -5.79 1.29 -0.05
C SER A 58 -4.56 2.02 -0.61
N ASP A 59 -3.82 2.76 0.23
CA ASP A 59 -2.61 3.48 -0.18
C ASP A 59 -1.38 2.56 -0.21
N LEU A 60 -1.41 1.45 0.53
CA LEU A 60 -0.39 0.40 0.47
C LEU A 60 -0.44 -0.36 -0.87
N PHE A 61 -1.62 -0.40 -1.49
CA PHE A 61 -1.83 -0.99 -2.80
C PHE A 61 -1.49 0.03 -3.88
N GLU A 62 -0.95 -0.45 -5.00
CA GLU A 62 -0.73 0.40 -6.17
C GLU A 62 -2.09 0.85 -6.69
N GLN A 63 -2.41 2.14 -6.50
CA GLN A 63 -3.63 2.71 -7.05
C GLN A 63 -3.52 2.60 -8.57
N PRO A 64 -4.49 1.96 -9.27
CA PRO A 64 -4.56 2.13 -10.71
C PRO A 64 -4.65 3.63 -10.97
N ALA A 65 -3.83 4.13 -11.89
CA ALA A 65 -3.69 5.54 -12.21
C ALA A 65 -5.04 6.28 -12.09
N LYS A 66 -5.03 7.42 -11.37
CA LYS A 66 -6.17 8.24 -10.90
C LYS A 66 -7.06 8.85 -12.00
N ASP A 67 -7.32 8.11 -13.07
CA ASP A 67 -8.06 8.57 -14.23
C ASP A 67 -9.17 7.60 -14.63
N VAL A 68 -9.75 6.89 -13.65
CA VAL A 68 -10.90 6.04 -13.90
C VAL A 68 -11.92 6.19 -12.78
N VAL A 69 -12.90 7.07 -12.98
CA VAL A 69 -14.13 7.06 -12.17
C VAL A 69 -15.02 5.93 -12.70
N ASN A 70 -15.42 5.01 -11.83
CA ASN A 70 -16.36 3.95 -12.15
C ASN A 70 -17.79 4.51 -12.11
N CYS A 71 -18.53 4.40 -13.21
CA CYS A 71 -19.93 4.79 -13.26
C CYS A 71 -20.81 3.81 -12.44
N PRO A 72 -21.48 4.24 -11.35
CA PRO A 72 -22.25 3.37 -10.47
C PRO A 72 -23.51 2.77 -11.12
N HIS A 73 -23.85 3.16 -12.35
CA HIS A 73 -25.01 2.67 -13.08
C HIS A 73 -24.68 1.61 -14.16
N CYS A 74 -23.44 1.53 -14.64
CA CYS A 74 -23.08 0.59 -15.71
C CYS A 74 -21.70 -0.08 -15.56
N GLY A 75 -20.89 0.30 -14.56
CA GLY A 75 -19.53 -0.23 -14.39
C GLY A 75 -18.51 0.27 -15.43
N GLY A 76 -18.91 1.25 -16.26
CA GLY A 76 -18.05 1.85 -17.27
C GLY A 76 -16.91 2.67 -16.65
N LYS A 77 -15.71 2.53 -17.21
CA LYS A 77 -14.49 3.26 -16.83
C LYS A 77 -14.51 4.68 -17.43
N ILE A 78 -14.70 5.71 -16.62
CA ILE A 78 -14.74 7.13 -17.03
C ILE A 78 -13.34 7.74 -16.85
N LYS A 79 -12.67 8.07 -17.96
CA LYS A 79 -11.42 8.85 -17.95
C LYS A 79 -11.75 10.33 -17.87
N ILE A 80 -11.23 11.04 -16.87
CA ILE A 80 -11.41 12.49 -16.72
C ILE A 80 -10.11 13.12 -17.22
N GLY A 81 -10.04 13.33 -18.54
CA GLY A 81 -8.99 14.15 -19.12
C GLY A 81 -9.10 15.57 -18.56
N LYS A 82 -8.10 16.02 -17.80
CA LYS A 82 -7.90 17.44 -17.54
C LYS A 82 -7.37 18.09 -18.81
N GLU A 83 -8.13 19.03 -19.35
CA GLU A 83 -7.64 20.08 -20.26
C GLU A 83 -6.85 21.13 -19.47
#